data_AF-A0A7X8IAK6-F1
#
_entry.id   AF-A0A7X8IAK6-F1
#
_cell.length_a   1.000
_cell.length_b   1.000
_cell.length_c   1.000
_cell.angle_alpha   90.00
_cell.angle_beta   90.00
_cell.angle_gamma   90.00
#
_symmetry.space_group_name_H-M   'P 1'
#
loop_
_entity.id
_entity.type
_entity.pdbx_description
1 polymer ?
#
loop_
_entity_poly.entity_id
_entity_poly.type
_entity_poly.pdbx_seq_one_letter_code
_entity_poly.pdbx_strand_id
1 'polypeptide(L)'
;MKKFLVLMMSIAMAMSLAACGGDKTAPASSETQQVEEAEATEEAIEEGESEFTPEQQALAQDFLSMAEEFDAVADKINANPELLSDEELVTAMNDLADEIIKADDYFADPETLTPEVMGALTVAIEVGRAFIAEASAALDELEQ
;
A
#
# COMPACT_ATOMS: atom_id res chain seq x y z
N MET A 1 18.56 -5.84 -13.20
CA MET A 1 17.32 -6.54 -13.62
C MET A 1 16.89 -7.63 -12.64
N LYS A 2 17.71 -8.64 -12.31
CA LYS A 2 17.40 -9.64 -11.25
C LYS A 2 16.89 -9.11 -9.89
N LYS A 3 17.22 -7.86 -9.55
CA LYS A 3 16.74 -7.20 -8.34
C LYS A 3 15.24 -6.86 -8.40
N PHE A 4 14.71 -6.52 -9.59
CA PHE A 4 13.29 -6.19 -9.78
C PHE A 4 12.40 -7.39 -9.51
N LEU A 5 12.80 -8.58 -9.95
CA LEU A 5 12.07 -9.83 -9.66
C LEU A 5 12.01 -10.14 -8.15
N VAL A 6 13.12 -9.98 -7.43
CA VAL A 6 13.14 -10.20 -5.98
C VAL A 6 12.20 -9.21 -5.29
N LEU A 7 12.17 -7.98 -5.78
CA LEU A 7 11.41 -6.92 -5.16
C LEU A 7 9.90 -7.01 -5.48
N MET A 8 9.53 -7.44 -6.69
CA MET A 8 8.14 -7.81 -7.04
C MET A 8 7.61 -8.94 -6.17
N MET A 9 8.43 -9.98 -5.92
CA MET A 9 8.04 -11.09 -5.07
C MET A 9 7.75 -10.65 -3.63
N SER A 10 8.49 -9.67 -3.10
CA SER A 10 8.21 -9.10 -1.78
C SER A 10 6.91 -8.28 -1.73
N ILE A 11 6.56 -7.54 -2.78
CA ILE A 11 5.30 -6.76 -2.84
C ILE A 11 4.10 -7.71 -2.80
N ALA A 12 4.11 -8.75 -3.63
CA ALA A 12 3.03 -9.74 -3.67
C ALA A 12 2.83 -10.46 -2.32
N MET A 13 3.92 -10.70 -1.57
CA MET A 13 3.84 -11.29 -0.23
C MET A 13 3.25 -10.32 0.81
N ALA A 14 3.58 -9.03 0.75
CA ALA A 14 3.04 -8.03 1.67
C ALA A 14 1.51 -7.91 1.53
N MET A 15 1.02 -7.92 0.28
CA MET A 15 -0.42 -7.84 -0.02
C MET A 15 -1.21 -9.11 0.32
N SER A 16 -0.57 -10.29 0.30
CA SER A 16 -1.24 -11.57 0.57
C SER A 16 -1.66 -11.75 2.03
N LEU A 17 -1.10 -10.99 2.97
CA LEU A 17 -1.39 -11.12 4.40
C LEU A 17 -2.74 -10.50 4.79
N ALA A 18 -3.18 -9.44 4.10
CA ALA A 18 -4.44 -8.76 4.36
C ALA A 18 -5.70 -9.55 3.91
N ALA A 19 -5.54 -10.60 3.10
CA ALA A 19 -6.67 -11.34 2.50
C ALA A 19 -7.14 -12.56 3.32
N CYS A 20 -6.51 -12.86 4.47
CA CYS A 20 -6.82 -14.05 5.28
C CYS A 20 -7.54 -13.69 6.59
N GLY A 21 -8.73 -13.08 6.49
CA GLY A 21 -9.51 -12.67 7.67
C GLY A 21 -11.02 -12.94 7.60
N GLY A 22 -11.48 -13.73 6.62
CA GLY A 22 -12.91 -13.92 6.37
C GLY A 22 -13.48 -15.22 6.96
N ASP A 23 -13.89 -15.23 8.22
CA ASP A 23 -14.92 -16.17 8.70
C ASP A 23 -15.86 -15.52 9.74
N LYS A 24 -17.13 -15.39 9.34
CA LYS A 24 -18.24 -14.81 10.10
C LYS A 24 -18.63 -15.70 11.28
N THR A 25 -18.70 -15.18 12.50
CA THR A 25 -19.73 -15.58 13.50
C THR A 25 -19.91 -14.51 14.58
N ALA A 26 -21.09 -13.89 14.62
CA ALA A 26 -21.75 -13.36 15.83
C ALA A 26 -22.98 -14.27 16.08
N PRO A 27 -23.49 -14.48 17.33
CA PRO A 27 -24.01 -13.36 18.15
C PRO A 27 -23.96 -13.46 19.71
N ALA A 28 -24.13 -12.28 20.33
CA ALA A 28 -24.94 -11.91 21.52
C ALA A 28 -24.55 -12.23 23.00
N SER A 29 -24.50 -11.12 23.77
CA SER A 29 -25.01 -10.83 25.15
C SER A 29 -24.36 -11.43 26.41
N SER A 30 -23.83 -10.59 27.32
CA SER A 30 -24.56 -10.01 28.48
C SER A 30 -23.62 -9.37 29.55
N GLU A 31 -23.92 -8.11 29.88
CA GLU A 31 -23.90 -7.43 31.20
C GLU A 31 -22.76 -7.61 32.25
N THR A 32 -22.09 -6.46 32.50
CA THR A 32 -21.82 -5.80 33.80
C THR A 32 -20.65 -6.25 34.69
N GLN A 33 -19.61 -5.41 34.81
CA GLN A 33 -19.17 -4.76 36.06
C GLN A 33 -17.99 -3.78 35.85
N GLN A 34 -18.17 -2.55 36.35
CA GLN A 34 -17.18 -1.47 36.49
C GLN A 34 -16.07 -1.83 37.52
N VAL A 35 -14.81 -1.41 37.30
CA VAL A 35 -14.00 -0.57 38.21
C VAL A 35 -12.87 0.11 37.42
N GLU A 36 -12.54 1.33 37.83
CA GLU A 36 -11.71 2.41 37.26
C GLU A 36 -10.21 2.15 37.01
N GLU A 37 -9.67 3.08 36.21
CA GLU A 37 -8.32 3.66 36.26
C GLU A 37 -7.23 3.05 35.35
N ALA A 38 -7.32 3.40 34.06
CA ALA A 38 -6.16 3.71 33.24
C ALA A 38 -6.53 4.91 32.35
N GLU A 39 -5.99 6.08 32.67
CA GLU A 39 -5.96 7.22 31.75
C GLU A 39 -5.04 6.86 30.57
N ALA A 40 -5.63 6.21 29.57
CA ALA A 40 -5.29 6.41 28.17
C ALA A 40 -6.60 6.86 27.53
N THR A 41 -6.63 8.10 27.07
CA THR A 41 -7.79 8.76 26.49
C THR A 41 -8.24 8.03 25.21
N GLU A 42 -9.00 6.95 25.38
CA GLU A 42 -9.95 6.45 24.38
C GLU A 42 -11.11 7.45 24.34
N GLU A 43 -10.96 8.52 23.57
CA GLU A 43 -12.09 9.37 23.21
C GLU A 43 -12.73 8.84 21.92
N ALA A 44 -13.88 8.21 22.15
CA ALA A 44 -15.09 8.29 21.34
C ALA A 44 -15.00 7.80 19.88
N ILE A 45 -15.43 6.55 19.70
CA ILE A 45 -16.21 6.16 18.52
C ILE A 45 -17.51 6.99 18.56
N GLU A 46 -17.52 8.16 17.93
CA GLU A 46 -18.76 8.77 17.49
C GLU A 46 -19.25 7.99 16.26
N GLU A 47 -20.45 7.41 16.37
CA GLU A 47 -21.24 6.99 15.22
C GLU A 47 -21.61 8.24 14.40
N GLY A 48 -20.81 8.53 13.39
CA GLY A 48 -21.04 9.55 12.37
C GLY A 48 -20.22 9.15 11.13
N GLU A 49 -20.85 9.19 9.95
CA GLU A 49 -20.29 8.87 8.61
C GLU A 49 -18.79 8.56 8.61
N SER A 50 -18.42 7.29 8.39
CA SER A 50 -17.05 6.77 8.54
C SER A 50 -16.01 7.69 7.90
N GLU A 51 -15.43 8.57 8.71
CA GLU A 51 -14.38 9.49 8.28
C GLU A 51 -13.04 8.80 8.54
N PHE A 52 -12.10 8.94 7.60
CA PHE A 52 -10.76 8.40 7.78
C PHE A 52 -10.10 9.01 9.01
N THR A 53 -9.49 8.17 9.84
CA THR A 53 -8.67 8.63 10.97
C THR A 53 -7.44 9.40 10.46
N PRO A 54 -6.79 10.24 11.29
CA PRO A 54 -5.57 10.94 10.89
C PRO A 54 -4.45 10.00 10.40
N GLU A 55 -4.34 8.82 10.99
CA GLU A 55 -3.35 7.80 10.61
C GLU A 55 -3.67 7.21 9.22
N GLN A 56 -4.94 6.91 8.96
CA GLN A 56 -5.39 6.43 7.66
C GLN A 56 -5.20 7.50 6.57
N GLN A 57 -5.47 8.78 6.87
CA GLN A 57 -5.22 9.88 5.95
C GLN A 57 -3.72 10.08 5.66
N ALA A 58 -2.86 9.94 6.67
CA ALA A 58 -1.41 10.01 6.49
C ALA A 58 -0.90 8.87 5.61
N LEU A 59 -1.41 7.65 5.81
CA LEU A 59 -1.07 6.49 4.98
C LEU A 59 -1.55 6.68 3.53
N ALA A 60 -2.76 7.20 3.33
CA ALA A 60 -3.29 7.51 1.99
C ALA A 60 -2.43 8.56 1.27
N GLN A 61 -1.98 9.60 1.98
CA GLN A 61 -1.07 10.59 1.41
C GLN A 61 0.28 10.00 1.03
N ASP A 62 0.84 9.12 1.85
CA ASP A 62 2.11 8.44 1.55
C ASP A 62 1.98 7.51 0.34
N PHE A 63 0.86 6.78 0.26
CA PHE A 63 0.51 5.96 -0.90
C PHE A 63 0.40 6.79 -2.19
N LEU A 64 -0.36 7.90 -2.16
CA LEU A 64 -0.50 8.79 -3.32
C LEU A 64 0.86 9.37 -3.76
N SER A 65 1.70 9.77 -2.81
CA SER A 65 3.05 10.26 -3.10
C SER A 65 3.91 9.19 -3.79
N MET A 66 3.82 7.92 -3.37
CA MET A 66 4.51 6.83 -4.07
C MET A 66 3.94 6.61 -5.47
N ALA A 67 2.62 6.65 -5.65
CA ALA A 67 1.99 6.48 -6.96
C ALA A 67 2.40 7.59 -7.95
N GLU A 68 2.52 8.83 -7.49
CA GLU A 68 3.04 9.95 -8.29
C GLU A 68 4.52 9.72 -8.70
N GLU A 69 5.34 9.18 -7.80
CA GLU A 69 6.74 8.82 -8.12
C GLU A 69 6.81 7.68 -9.15
N PHE A 70 5.91 6.70 -9.05
CA PHE A 70 5.78 5.64 -10.03
C PHE A 70 5.42 6.20 -11.42
N ASP A 71 4.41 7.06 -11.49
CA ASP A 71 3.95 7.68 -12.75
C ASP A 71 5.09 8.46 -13.42
N ALA A 72 5.89 9.21 -12.65
CA ALA A 72 7.04 9.92 -13.18
C ALA A 72 8.10 8.99 -13.80
N VAL A 73 8.32 7.81 -13.21
CA VAL A 73 9.23 6.80 -13.76
C VAL A 73 8.61 6.10 -14.98
N ALA A 74 7.32 5.78 -14.93
CA ALA A 74 6.60 5.19 -16.05
C ALA A 74 6.61 6.12 -17.28
N ASP A 75 6.43 7.43 -17.09
CA ASP A 75 6.53 8.43 -18.15
C ASP A 75 7.91 8.46 -18.81
N LYS A 76 8.99 8.40 -18.01
CA LYS A 76 10.36 8.30 -18.56
C LYS A 76 10.56 7.04 -19.41
N ILE A 77 10.06 5.90 -18.93
CA ILE A 77 10.14 4.62 -19.67
C ILE A 77 9.34 4.71 -20.97
N ASN A 78 8.10 5.21 -20.90
CA ASN A 78 7.21 5.37 -22.06
C ASN A 78 7.77 6.35 -23.11
N ALA A 79 8.56 7.33 -22.70
CA ALA A 79 9.23 8.26 -23.60
C ALA A 79 10.45 7.65 -24.32
N ASN A 80 10.92 6.46 -23.92
CA ASN A 80 12.12 5.84 -24.46
C ASN A 80 11.83 4.47 -25.13
N PRO A 81 11.84 4.38 -26.47
CA PRO A 81 11.57 3.15 -27.22
C PRO A 81 12.52 1.99 -26.93
N GLU A 82 13.78 2.28 -26.53
CA GLU A 82 14.75 1.22 -26.20
C GLU A 82 14.38 0.54 -24.89
N LEU A 83 13.92 1.30 -23.90
CA LEU A 83 13.44 0.78 -22.63
C LEU A 83 12.12 0.02 -22.77
N LEU A 84 11.23 0.49 -23.65
CA LEU A 84 10.01 -0.25 -24.00
C LEU A 84 10.29 -1.59 -24.68
N SER A 85 11.49 -1.79 -25.22
CA SER A 85 11.91 -3.07 -25.79
C SER A 85 12.46 -4.04 -24.73
N ASP A 86 12.65 -3.59 -23.49
CA ASP A 86 13.05 -4.43 -22.37
C ASP A 86 11.80 -5.06 -21.72
N GLU A 87 11.51 -6.31 -22.11
CA GLU A 87 10.34 -7.04 -21.62
C GLU A 87 10.37 -7.26 -20.09
N GLU A 88 11.55 -7.42 -19.47
CA GLU A 88 11.66 -7.63 -18.02
C GLU A 88 11.29 -6.35 -17.27
N LEU A 89 11.79 -5.20 -17.73
CA LEU A 89 11.44 -3.89 -17.17
C LEU A 89 9.96 -3.57 -17.36
N VAL A 90 9.44 -3.72 -18.58
CA VAL A 90 8.03 -3.43 -18.88
C VAL A 90 7.10 -4.34 -18.07
N THR A 91 7.42 -5.62 -17.94
CA THR A 91 6.63 -6.54 -17.11
C THR A 91 6.64 -6.11 -15.65
N ALA A 92 7.82 -5.81 -15.09
CA ALA A 92 7.92 -5.42 -13.68
C ALA A 92 7.23 -4.08 -13.38
N MET A 93 7.25 -3.13 -14.32
CA MET A 93 6.50 -1.86 -14.19
C MET A 93 4.99 -2.09 -14.23
N ASN A 94 4.51 -2.97 -15.12
CA ASN A 94 3.08 -3.30 -15.19
C ASN A 94 2.62 -4.08 -13.95
N ASP A 95 3.42 -5.03 -13.46
CA ASP A 95 3.14 -5.76 -12.23
C ASP A 95 3.03 -4.78 -11.04
N LEU A 96 3.95 -3.81 -10.94
CA LEU A 96 3.86 -2.77 -9.92
C LEU A 96 2.59 -1.91 -10.08
N ALA A 97 2.25 -1.51 -11.30
CA ALA A 97 1.03 -0.73 -11.56
C ALA A 97 -0.22 -1.48 -11.09
N ASP A 98 -0.31 -2.78 -11.39
CA ASP A 98 -1.43 -3.63 -10.96
C ASP A 98 -1.51 -3.71 -9.43
N GLU A 99 -0.37 -3.81 -8.74
CA GLU A 99 -0.34 -3.81 -7.27
C GLU A 99 -0.70 -2.44 -6.68
N ILE A 100 -0.30 -1.33 -7.30
CA ILE A 100 -0.72 0.02 -6.90
C ILE A 100 -2.25 0.16 -7.04
N ILE A 101 -2.82 -0.28 -8.16
CA ILE A 101 -4.29 -0.23 -8.36
C ILE A 101 -5.02 -1.06 -7.30
N LYS A 102 -4.53 -2.27 -6.99
CA LYS A 102 -5.13 -3.10 -5.92
C LYS A 102 -4.99 -2.46 -4.54
N ALA A 103 -3.89 -1.77 -4.28
CA ALA A 103 -3.67 -1.07 -3.03
C ALA A 103 -4.65 0.10 -2.84
N ASP A 104 -4.95 0.82 -3.92
CA ASP A 104 -5.91 1.95 -3.94
C ASP A 104 -7.30 1.53 -3.46
N ASP A 105 -7.76 0.32 -3.80
CA ASP A 105 -9.06 -0.21 -3.39
C ASP A 105 -9.24 -0.26 -1.85
N TYR A 106 -8.16 -0.41 -1.08
CA TYR A 106 -8.22 -0.36 0.39
C TYR A 106 -8.46 1.05 0.95
N PHE A 107 -8.25 2.10 0.16
CA PHE A 107 -8.55 3.47 0.56
C PHE A 107 -9.96 3.91 0.16
N ALA A 108 -10.78 3.02 -0.42
CA ALA A 108 -12.17 3.33 -0.76
C ALA A 108 -13.11 3.39 0.45
N ASP A 109 -12.76 2.70 1.54
CA ASP A 109 -13.57 2.58 2.76
C ASP A 109 -12.66 2.51 4.00
N PRO A 110 -12.76 3.44 4.96
CA PRO A 110 -11.93 3.45 6.16
C PRO A 110 -12.11 2.20 7.04
N GLU A 111 -13.21 1.46 6.93
CA GLU A 111 -13.39 0.19 7.66
C GLU A 111 -12.46 -0.91 7.14
N THR A 112 -12.00 -0.80 5.90
CA THR A 112 -11.05 -1.77 5.32
C THR A 112 -9.62 -1.55 5.83
N LEU A 113 -9.30 -0.33 6.28
CA LEU A 113 -8.01 0.05 6.85
C LEU A 113 -7.89 -0.31 8.33
N THR A 114 -8.00 -1.61 8.61
CA THR A 114 -7.66 -2.16 9.92
C THR A 114 -6.16 -2.00 10.22
N PRO A 115 -5.72 -2.09 11.49
CA PRO A 115 -4.29 -1.96 11.82
C PRO A 115 -3.38 -2.96 11.08
N GLU A 116 -3.86 -4.18 10.82
CA GLU A 116 -3.13 -5.20 10.05
C GLU A 116 -3.00 -4.79 8.58
N VAL A 117 -4.09 -4.32 7.98
CA VAL A 117 -4.10 -3.85 6.58
C VAL A 117 -3.22 -2.62 6.43
N MET A 118 -3.32 -1.65 7.34
CA MET A 118 -2.45 -0.47 7.37
C MET A 118 -0.97 -0.86 7.45
N GLY A 119 -0.62 -1.80 8.33
CA GLY A 119 0.76 -2.29 8.44
C GLY A 119 1.27 -2.97 7.17
N ALA A 120 0.42 -3.79 6.52
CA ALA A 120 0.74 -4.42 5.25
C ALA A 120 0.93 -3.38 4.12
N LEU A 121 0.05 -2.38 4.05
CA LEU A 121 0.14 -1.27 3.10
C LEU A 121 1.40 -0.44 3.32
N THR A 122 1.77 -0.14 4.57
CA THR A 122 3.04 0.56 4.86
C THR A 122 4.23 -0.20 4.31
N VAL A 123 4.32 -1.51 4.54
CA VAL A 123 5.41 -2.33 4.00
C VAL A 123 5.37 -2.35 2.47
N ALA A 124 4.18 -2.47 1.87
CA ALA A 124 4.06 -2.45 0.42
C ALA A 124 4.49 -1.11 -0.19
N ILE A 125 4.18 0.02 0.46
CA ILE A 125 4.62 1.36 0.04
C ILE A 125 6.14 1.48 0.12
N GLU A 126 6.75 1.04 1.23
CA GLU A 126 8.21 1.05 1.39
C GLU A 126 8.93 0.23 0.31
N VAL A 127 8.42 -0.97 0.03
CA VAL A 127 8.96 -1.84 -1.01
C VAL A 127 8.72 -1.22 -2.39
N GLY A 128 7.53 -0.70 -2.67
CA GLY A 128 7.21 0.00 -3.93
C GLY A 128 8.15 1.18 -4.19
N ARG A 129 8.37 2.04 -3.20
CA ARG A 129 9.36 3.15 -3.29
C ARG A 129 10.77 2.64 -3.58
N ALA A 130 11.19 1.53 -2.95
CA ALA A 130 12.49 0.94 -3.24
C ALA A 130 12.59 0.40 -4.69
N PHE A 131 11.50 -0.14 -5.25
CA PHE A 131 11.42 -0.49 -6.67
C PHE A 131 11.65 0.74 -7.54
N ILE A 132 10.84 1.78 -7.31
CA ILE A 132 10.79 3.00 -8.10
C ILE A 132 12.16 3.70 -8.07
N ALA A 133 12.81 3.73 -6.91
CA ALA A 133 14.15 4.29 -6.76
C ALA A 133 15.20 3.53 -7.57
N GLU A 134 15.21 2.19 -7.55
CA GLU A 134 16.15 1.40 -8.38
C GLU A 134 15.84 1.55 -9.87
N ALA A 135 14.56 1.61 -10.25
CA ALA A 135 14.16 1.88 -11.63
C ALA A 135 14.64 3.26 -12.08
N SER A 136 14.35 4.32 -11.32
CA SER A 136 14.80 5.68 -11.64
C SER A 136 16.33 5.78 -11.72
N ALA A 137 17.07 5.16 -10.79
CA ALA A 137 18.53 5.18 -10.83
C ALA A 137 19.08 4.50 -12.10
N ALA A 138 18.48 3.38 -12.52
CA ALA A 138 18.85 2.72 -13.76
C ALA A 138 18.57 3.60 -14.99
N LEU A 139 17.48 4.38 -14.98
CA LEU A 139 17.16 5.34 -16.05
C LEU A 139 18.20 6.47 -16.12
N ASP A 140 18.54 7.05 -14.98
CA ASP A 140 19.48 8.19 -14.91
C ASP A 140 20.91 7.78 -15.32
N GLU A 141 21.27 6.49 -15.24
CA GLU A 141 22.53 5.94 -15.79
C GLU A 141 22.53 5.86 -17.32
N LEU A 142 21.37 5.68 -17.95
CA LEU A 142 21.25 5.56 -19.41
C LEU A 142 21.19 6.91 -20.13
N GLU A 143 20.86 7.98 -19.40
CA GLU A 143 20.88 9.36 -19.92
C GLU A 143 22.28 10.00 -19.91
N GLN A 144 23.30 9.32 -19.39
CA GLN A 144 24.70 9.77 -19.32
C GLN A 144 25.56 9.27 -20.48
#